data_AF-A0A1T5BJ69-F1
#
_entry.id   AF-A0A1T5BJ69-F1
#
_cell.length_a   1.000
_cell.length_b   1.000
_cell.length_c   1.000
_cell.angle_alpha   90.00
_cell.angle_beta   90.00
_cell.angle_gamma   90.00
#
_symmetry.space_group_name_H-M   'P 1'
#
loop_
_entity.id
_entity.type
_entity.pdbx_description
1 polymer ?
#
loop_
_entity_poly.entity_id
_entity_poly.type
_entity_poly.pdbx_seq_one_letter_code
_entity_poly.pdbx_strand_id
1 'polypeptide(L)'
;MTREFFEKELFPLLKADGVLTEEETDAMNSFSEKMLDDVALGHHKWYDNSGGYPEEFDTSKSPLKTLIDLVMCCDCLDAATDTVGRSYSRGKTLEEFLEEVQEGSGTRYAPWIVNLLERREVRVDINFLLQKGRENNYQDTYLLLRNMQDNI
;
A
#
# COMPACT_ATOMS: atom_id res chain seq x y z
N MET A 1 -7.38 0.76 -10.57
CA MET A 1 -8.07 1.44 -9.44
C MET A 1 -8.70 2.71 -10.00
N THR A 2 -9.97 2.99 -9.74
CA THR A 2 -10.68 4.16 -10.33
C THR A 2 -10.74 5.31 -9.32
N ARG A 3 -10.87 6.54 -9.82
CA ARG A 3 -11.16 7.73 -9.00
C ARG A 3 -12.35 7.50 -8.05
N GLU A 4 -13.37 6.82 -8.54
CA GLU A 4 -14.57 6.48 -7.77
C GLU A 4 -14.27 5.63 -6.53
N PHE A 5 -13.35 4.66 -6.63
CA PHE A 5 -12.93 3.85 -5.47
C PHE A 5 -12.27 4.73 -4.40
N PHE A 6 -11.39 5.64 -4.79
CA PHE A 6 -10.73 6.54 -3.85
C PHE A 6 -11.75 7.43 -3.11
N GLU A 7 -12.64 8.07 -3.86
CA GLU A 7 -13.59 9.03 -3.31
C GLU A 7 -14.70 8.38 -2.47
N LYS A 8 -15.20 7.21 -2.87
CA LYS A 8 -16.38 6.59 -2.24
C LYS A 8 -16.05 5.51 -1.23
N GLU A 9 -14.90 4.86 -1.35
CA GLU A 9 -14.54 3.72 -0.50
C GLU A 9 -13.34 4.08 0.39
N LEU A 10 -12.18 4.40 -0.20
CA LEU A 10 -10.94 4.53 0.56
C LEU A 10 -10.92 5.77 1.48
N PHE A 11 -11.18 6.96 0.94
CA PHE A 11 -11.08 8.20 1.71
C PHE A 11 -12.10 8.30 2.85
N PRO A 12 -13.38 7.89 2.67
CA PRO A 12 -14.32 7.83 3.78
C PRO A 12 -13.87 6.91 4.93
N LEU A 13 -13.23 5.78 4.62
CA LEU A 13 -12.69 4.87 5.63
C LEU A 13 -11.54 5.50 6.42
N LEU A 14 -10.55 6.07 5.72
CA LEU A 14 -9.42 6.75 6.36
C LEU A 14 -9.86 7.94 7.23
N LYS A 15 -10.90 8.66 6.78
CA LYS A 15 -11.52 9.74 7.56
C LYS A 15 -12.23 9.22 8.81
N ALA A 16 -13.01 8.15 8.68
CA ALA A 16 -13.76 7.56 9.80
C ALA A 16 -12.84 7.04 10.90
N ASP A 17 -11.68 6.51 10.53
CA ASP A 17 -10.65 6.02 11.45
C ASP A 17 -9.79 7.15 12.06
N GLY A 18 -10.06 8.42 11.72
CA GLY A 18 -9.35 9.58 12.26
C GLY A 18 -7.88 9.66 11.82
N VAL A 19 -7.54 9.00 10.72
CA VAL A 19 -6.16 8.95 10.19
C VAL A 19 -5.82 10.23 9.42
N LEU A 20 -6.82 10.80 8.74
CA LEU A 20 -6.64 11.99 7.92
C LEU A 20 -6.68 13.27 8.75
N THR A 21 -5.78 14.19 8.44
CA THR A 21 -5.87 15.58 8.86
C THR A 21 -7.01 16.31 8.13
N GLU A 22 -7.40 17.50 8.62
CA GLU A 22 -8.36 18.35 7.90
C GLU A 22 -7.85 18.75 6.51
N GLU A 23 -6.56 19.06 6.40
CA GLU A 23 -5.91 19.39 5.12
C GLU A 23 -5.96 18.22 4.13
N GLU A 24 -5.62 17.01 4.57
CA GLU A 24 -5.71 15.81 3.72
C GLU A 24 -7.17 15.50 3.36
N THR A 25 -8.11 15.72 4.28
CA THR A 25 -9.54 15.54 4.02
C THR A 25 -10.02 16.50 2.92
N ASP A 26 -9.62 17.77 2.98
CA ASP A 26 -9.99 18.78 1.98
C ASP A 26 -9.31 18.50 0.62
N ALA A 27 -8.05 18.09 0.65
CA ALA A 27 -7.35 17.68 -0.55
C ALA A 27 -8.01 16.46 -1.22
N MET A 28 -8.44 15.48 -0.43
CA MET A 28 -9.18 14.31 -0.90
C MET A 28 -10.56 14.67 -1.48
N ASN A 29 -11.26 15.65 -0.91
CA ASN A 29 -12.52 16.15 -1.48
C ASN A 29 -12.33 16.87 -2.83
N SER A 30 -11.12 17.37 -3.10
CA SER A 30 -10.74 18.01 -4.36
C SER A 30 -9.86 17.14 -5.26
N PHE A 31 -9.87 15.83 -5.02
CA PHE A 31 -8.96 14.87 -5.66
C PHE A 31 -8.92 15.01 -7.19
N SER A 32 -7.70 14.99 -7.74
CA SER A 32 -7.45 14.93 -9.18
C SER A 32 -6.39 13.87 -9.48
N GLU A 33 -6.43 13.30 -10.69
CA GLU A 33 -5.47 12.27 -11.12
C GLU A 33 -4.01 12.74 -11.01
N LYS A 34 -3.76 14.04 -11.21
CA LYS A 34 -2.44 14.66 -11.05
C LYS A 34 -1.88 14.55 -9.63
N MET A 35 -2.74 14.39 -8.62
CA MET A 35 -2.28 14.18 -7.25
C MET A 35 -1.68 12.77 -7.06
N LEU A 36 -1.99 11.80 -7.94
CA LEU A 36 -1.33 10.49 -7.92
C LEU A 36 0.14 10.56 -8.33
N ASP A 37 0.60 11.66 -8.95
CA ASP A 37 2.02 11.87 -9.23
C ASP A 37 2.84 11.86 -7.94
N ASP A 38 2.34 12.48 -6.86
CA ASP A 38 3.00 12.48 -5.55
C ASP A 38 3.04 11.07 -4.95
N VAL A 39 2.00 10.26 -5.16
CA VAL A 39 1.97 8.86 -4.71
C VAL A 39 3.01 8.04 -5.46
N ALA A 40 3.05 8.16 -6.79
CA ALA A 40 4.01 7.49 -7.63
C ALA A 40 5.45 7.91 -7.30
N LEU A 41 5.69 9.19 -7.03
CA LEU A 41 7.00 9.72 -6.66
C LEU A 41 7.41 9.35 -5.23
N GLY A 42 6.45 9.30 -4.31
CA GLY A 42 6.67 9.20 -2.88
C GLY A 42 6.66 7.80 -2.29
N HIS A 43 6.07 6.80 -2.95
CA HIS A 43 5.86 5.47 -2.32
C HIS A 43 7.14 4.70 -1.96
N HIS A 44 8.33 5.17 -2.36
CA HIS A 44 9.62 4.61 -1.91
C HIS A 44 10.28 5.42 -0.78
N LYS A 45 9.68 6.54 -0.36
CA LYS A 45 10.16 7.37 0.75
C LYS A 45 9.80 6.77 2.10
N TRP A 46 10.65 7.02 3.09
CA TRP A 46 10.35 6.70 4.48
C TRP A 46 9.36 7.70 5.05
N TYR A 47 8.57 7.26 6.04
CA TYR A 47 7.56 8.09 6.69
C TYR A 47 8.10 9.43 7.20
N ASP A 48 9.30 9.44 7.79
CA ASP A 48 9.97 10.62 8.35
C ASP A 48 10.87 11.38 7.36
N ASN A 49 10.88 10.97 6.08
CA ASN A 49 11.77 11.46 5.02
C ASN A 49 13.27 11.27 5.28
N SER A 50 13.70 10.51 6.30
CA SER A 50 15.12 10.26 6.57
C SER A 50 15.78 9.31 5.57
N GLY A 51 14.98 8.59 4.79
CA GLY A 51 15.45 7.63 3.79
C GLY A 51 14.49 7.47 2.60
N GLY A 52 14.87 6.54 1.72
CA GLY A 52 14.14 6.29 0.48
C GLY A 52 14.48 7.27 -0.65
N TYR A 53 13.86 7.08 -1.80
CA TYR A 53 14.12 7.87 -3.01
C TYR A 53 12.80 8.31 -3.67
N PRO A 54 12.82 9.39 -4.48
CA PRO A 54 13.97 10.25 -4.75
C PRO A 54 14.31 11.18 -3.57
N GLU A 55 15.56 11.62 -3.47
CA GLU A 55 16.04 12.36 -2.30
C GLU A 55 15.33 13.71 -2.15
N GLU A 56 15.10 14.39 -3.27
CA GLU A 56 14.50 15.72 -3.36
C GLU A 56 13.00 15.77 -3.05
N PHE A 57 12.31 14.62 -3.07
CA PHE A 57 10.89 14.58 -2.77
C PHE A 57 10.66 14.49 -1.26
N ASP A 58 9.90 15.44 -0.73
CA ASP A 58 9.53 15.54 0.67
C ASP A 58 8.04 15.24 0.81
N THR A 59 7.74 14.05 1.30
CA THR A 59 6.38 13.55 1.44
C THR A 59 5.54 14.40 2.40
N SER A 60 6.14 15.07 3.40
CA SER A 60 5.40 15.86 4.38
C SER A 60 4.79 17.13 3.79
N LYS A 61 5.18 17.48 2.55
CA LYS A 61 4.58 18.58 1.79
C LYS A 61 3.43 18.14 0.90
N SER A 62 3.24 16.82 0.74
CA SER A 62 2.16 16.29 -0.08
C SER A 62 0.87 16.23 0.74
N PRO A 63 -0.26 16.73 0.20
CA PRO A 63 -1.55 16.57 0.85
C PRO A 63 -2.10 15.14 0.74
N LEU A 64 -1.35 14.22 0.11
CA LEU A 64 -1.64 12.79 0.05
C LEU A 64 -0.63 11.95 0.85
N LYS A 65 0.05 12.55 1.84
CA LYS A 65 1.03 11.86 2.71
C LYS A 65 0.48 10.55 3.27
N THR A 66 -0.73 10.54 3.82
CA THR A 66 -1.36 9.31 4.33
C THR A 66 -1.49 8.24 3.24
N LEU A 67 -1.87 8.62 2.01
CA LEU A 67 -1.98 7.67 0.91
C LEU A 67 -0.61 7.17 0.43
N ILE A 68 0.40 8.05 0.39
CA ILE A 68 1.79 7.68 0.09
C ILE A 68 2.28 6.62 1.08
N ASP A 69 2.09 6.86 2.39
CA ASP A 69 2.51 5.94 3.44
C ASP A 69 1.80 4.58 3.32
N LEU A 70 0.49 4.59 3.01
CA LEU A 70 -0.28 3.38 2.78
C LEU A 70 0.27 2.57 1.61
N VAL A 71 0.49 3.21 0.46
CA VAL A 71 0.98 2.55 -0.76
C VAL A 71 2.40 2.03 -0.56
N MET A 72 3.26 2.80 0.11
CA MET A 72 4.62 2.35 0.49
C MET A 72 4.57 1.06 1.32
N CYS A 73 3.70 0.99 2.33
CA CYS A 73 3.56 -0.21 3.14
C CYS A 73 3.03 -1.40 2.32
N CYS A 74 2.04 -1.16 1.45
CA CYS A 74 1.50 -2.20 0.56
C CYS A 74 2.56 -2.75 -0.40
N ASP A 75 3.37 -1.88 -1.01
CA ASP A 75 4.47 -2.27 -1.90
C ASP A 75 5.52 -3.11 -1.15
N CYS A 76 5.92 -2.66 0.05
CA CYS A 76 6.86 -3.39 0.89
C CYS A 76 6.31 -4.76 1.31
N LEU A 77 5.02 -4.83 1.69
CA LEU A 77 4.37 -6.08 2.09
C LEU A 77 4.32 -7.08 0.94
N ASP A 78 3.87 -6.64 -0.24
CA ASP A 78 3.77 -7.51 -1.42
C ASP A 78 5.15 -8.03 -1.82
N ALA A 79 6.14 -7.13 -1.91
CA ALA A 79 7.52 -7.47 -2.26
C ALA A 79 8.19 -8.40 -1.23
N ALA A 80 7.98 -8.17 0.07
CA ALA A 80 8.60 -8.96 1.12
C ALA A 80 8.04 -10.38 1.17
N THR A 81 6.76 -10.57 0.83
CA THR A 81 6.04 -11.84 0.98
C THR A 81 5.91 -12.61 -0.33
N ASP A 82 6.33 -12.06 -1.46
CA ASP A 82 6.29 -12.73 -2.77
C ASP A 82 7.34 -13.84 -2.87
N THR A 83 6.86 -15.09 -2.89
CA THR A 83 7.69 -16.30 -3.04
C THR A 83 7.78 -16.80 -4.48
N VAL A 84 6.94 -16.30 -5.40
CA VAL A 84 6.87 -16.78 -6.79
C VAL A 84 7.61 -15.84 -7.73
N GLY A 85 7.33 -14.54 -7.66
CA GLY A 85 7.98 -13.52 -8.49
C GLY A 85 9.41 -13.17 -8.03
N ARG A 86 9.76 -13.46 -6.77
CA ARG A 86 11.11 -13.29 -6.21
C ARG A 86 11.75 -14.61 -5.76
N SER A 87 11.88 -15.54 -6.69
CA SER A 87 12.37 -16.91 -6.47
C SER A 87 13.80 -17.03 -5.88
N TYR A 88 14.57 -15.94 -5.84
CA TYR A 88 15.93 -15.88 -5.32
C TYR A 88 16.04 -15.68 -3.80
N SER A 89 14.92 -15.44 -3.10
CA SER A 89 14.89 -15.30 -1.65
C SER A 89 13.67 -16.00 -1.04
N ARG A 90 13.80 -16.52 0.18
CA ARG A 90 12.61 -16.94 0.94
C ARG A 90 11.78 -15.69 1.24
N GLY A 91 10.54 -15.65 0.76
CA GLY A 91 9.58 -14.60 1.16
C GLY A 91 9.35 -14.63 2.67
N LYS A 92 9.17 -13.44 3.25
CA LYS A 92 8.81 -13.27 4.66
C LYS A 92 7.39 -13.79 4.91
N THR A 93 7.18 -14.29 6.12
CA THR A 93 5.83 -14.48 6.67
C THR A 93 5.20 -13.13 6.98
N LEU A 94 3.88 -13.10 7.17
CA LEU A 94 3.19 -11.88 7.61
C LEU A 94 3.72 -11.44 8.97
N GLU A 95 3.97 -12.37 9.88
CA GLU A 95 4.51 -12.10 11.22
C GLU A 95 5.89 -11.43 11.16
N GLU A 96 6.82 -11.94 10.35
CA GLU A 96 8.15 -11.33 10.16
C GLU A 96 8.06 -9.92 9.55
N PHE A 97 7.08 -9.67 8.69
CA PHE A 97 6.83 -8.33 8.15
C PHE A 97 6.25 -7.39 9.22
N LEU A 98 5.32 -7.87 10.05
CA LEU A 98 4.73 -7.09 11.13
C LEU A 98 5.77 -6.68 12.18
N GLU A 99 6.71 -7.57 12.50
CA GLU A 99 7.86 -7.25 13.36
C GLU A 99 8.72 -6.12 12.77
N GLU A 100 9.05 -6.18 11.48
CA GLU A 100 9.78 -5.09 10.79
C GLU A 100 9.01 -3.77 10.83
N VAL A 101 7.69 -3.81 10.60
CA VAL A 101 6.86 -2.62 10.61
C VAL A 101 6.80 -2.00 12.01
N GLN A 102 6.74 -2.82 13.05
CA GLN A 102 6.80 -2.38 14.44
C GLN A 102 8.15 -1.71 14.76
N GLU A 103 9.27 -2.32 14.35
CA GLU A 103 10.62 -1.78 14.56
C GLU A 103 10.83 -0.46 13.81
N GLY A 104 10.26 -0.33 12.61
CA GLY A 104 10.35 0.87 11.77
C GLY A 104 9.30 1.95 12.08
N SER A 105 8.51 1.80 13.14
CA SER A 105 7.44 2.75 13.50
C SER A 105 7.99 4.15 13.75
N GLY A 106 7.40 5.15 13.09
CA GLY A 106 7.79 6.55 13.20
C GLY A 106 9.05 6.93 12.42
N THR A 107 9.72 5.97 11.75
CA THR A 107 10.85 6.22 10.85
C THR A 107 10.48 5.80 9.43
N ARG A 108 10.57 4.51 9.11
CA ARG A 108 10.19 3.96 7.81
C ARG A 108 8.68 3.92 7.64
N TYR A 109 7.95 3.45 8.64
CA TYR A 109 6.50 3.26 8.59
C TYR A 109 5.75 4.27 9.46
N ALA A 110 4.59 4.73 8.98
CA ALA A 110 3.75 5.63 9.74
C ALA A 110 3.17 4.93 10.99
N PRO A 111 3.17 5.55 12.17
CA PRO A 111 2.63 4.93 13.38
C PRO A 111 1.16 4.46 13.25
N TRP A 112 0.34 5.16 12.47
CA TRP A 112 -1.05 4.78 12.23
C TRP A 112 -1.18 3.49 11.42
N ILE A 113 -0.22 3.18 10.54
CA ILE A 113 -0.17 1.91 9.80
C ILE A 113 0.11 0.76 10.76
N VAL A 114 0.99 0.96 11.72
CA VAL A 114 1.29 -0.04 12.75
C VAL A 114 0.01 -0.38 13.52
N ASN A 115 -0.71 0.64 14.00
CA ASN A 115 -1.98 0.47 14.70
C ASN A 115 -3.04 -0.23 13.83
N LEU A 116 -3.12 0.11 12.54
CA LEU A 116 -4.02 -0.55 11.58
C LEU A 116 -3.68 -2.04 11.45
N LEU A 117 -2.40 -2.37 11.30
CA LEU A 117 -1.92 -3.73 11.16
C LEU A 117 -2.00 -4.54 12.45
N GLU A 118 -2.16 -3.93 13.63
CA GLU A 118 -2.47 -4.63 14.88
C GLU A 118 -3.89 -5.19 14.94
N ARG A 119 -4.81 -4.65 14.14
CA ARG A 119 -6.20 -5.09 14.13
C ARG A 119 -6.35 -6.49 13.57
N ARG A 120 -7.03 -7.37 14.32
CA ARG A 120 -7.17 -8.79 13.96
C ARG A 120 -7.88 -8.97 12.62
N GLU A 121 -8.94 -8.21 12.38
CA GLU A 121 -9.71 -8.24 11.14
C GLU A 121 -8.83 -7.91 9.92
N VAL A 122 -7.97 -6.90 10.05
CA VAL A 122 -7.02 -6.51 9.00
C VAL A 122 -6.00 -7.62 8.74
N ARG A 123 -5.44 -8.23 9.80
CA ARG A 123 -4.48 -9.34 9.65
C ARG A 123 -5.10 -10.56 8.97
N VAL A 124 -6.36 -10.88 9.28
CA VAL A 124 -7.09 -11.98 8.64
C VAL A 124 -7.24 -11.74 7.14
N ASP A 125 -7.64 -10.53 6.76
CA ASP A 125 -7.83 -10.16 5.36
C ASP A 125 -6.50 -10.15 4.59
N ILE A 126 -5.45 -9.56 5.17
CA ILE A 126 -4.11 -9.58 4.58
C ILE A 126 -3.62 -11.01 4.39
N ASN A 127 -3.75 -11.88 5.39
CA ASN A 127 -3.30 -13.26 5.27
C ASN A 127 -4.08 -14.03 4.18
N PHE A 128 -5.37 -13.77 4.02
CA PHE A 128 -6.14 -14.31 2.90
C PHE A 128 -5.60 -13.80 1.55
N LEU A 129 -5.35 -12.50 1.43
CA LEU A 129 -4.86 -11.87 0.20
C LEU A 129 -3.49 -12.40 -0.20
N LEU A 130 -2.56 -12.53 0.74
CA LEU A 130 -1.20 -13.02 0.48
C LEU A 130 -1.14 -14.49 0.09
N GLN A 131 -2.16 -15.28 0.47
CA GLN A 131 -2.27 -16.70 0.15
C GLN A 131 -3.26 -16.90 -1.00
N LYS A 132 -4.54 -17.10 -0.67
CA LYS A 132 -5.58 -17.48 -1.63
C LYS A 132 -5.91 -16.36 -2.62
N GLY A 133 -5.91 -15.11 -2.19
CA GLY A 133 -6.09 -13.97 -3.11
C GLY A 133 -5.03 -13.96 -4.21
N ARG A 134 -3.76 -14.10 -3.82
CA ARG A 134 -2.61 -14.14 -4.74
C ARG A 134 -2.63 -15.36 -5.67
N GLU A 135 -2.91 -16.55 -5.14
CA GLU A 135 -3.07 -17.77 -5.96
C GLU A 135 -4.15 -17.59 -7.05
N ASN A 136 -5.32 -17.06 -6.67
CA ASN A 136 -6.42 -16.78 -7.58
C ASN A 136 -5.99 -15.77 -8.66
N ASN A 137 -5.33 -14.68 -8.27
CA ASN A 137 -4.83 -13.67 -9.22
C ASN A 137 -3.87 -14.27 -10.25
N TYR A 138 -2.96 -15.16 -9.84
CA TYR A 138 -2.07 -15.87 -10.77
C TYR A 138 -2.84 -16.77 -11.72
N GLN A 139 -3.81 -17.53 -11.22
CA GLN A 139 -4.66 -18.40 -12.04
C GLN A 139 -5.48 -17.59 -13.05
N ASP A 140 -6.15 -16.54 -12.61
CA ASP A 140 -7.00 -15.68 -13.44
C ASP A 140 -6.18 -15.00 -14.53
N THR A 141 -5.00 -14.49 -14.18
CA THR A 141 -4.07 -13.89 -15.15
C THR A 141 -3.61 -14.93 -16.19
N TYR A 142 -3.26 -16.14 -15.76
CA TYR A 142 -2.88 -17.22 -16.67
C TYR A 142 -4.02 -17.58 -17.65
N LEU A 143 -5.24 -17.74 -17.13
CA LEU A 143 -6.41 -18.07 -17.95
C LEU A 143 -6.74 -16.95 -18.93
N LEU A 144 -6.64 -15.69 -18.50
CA LEU A 144 -6.82 -14.53 -19.36
C LEU A 144 -5.83 -14.53 -20.52
N LEU A 145 -4.54 -14.71 -20.24
CA LEU A 145 -3.48 -14.73 -21.25
C LEU A 145 -3.64 -15.92 -22.20
N ARG A 146 -4.00 -17.09 -21.69
CA ARG A 146 -4.28 -18.28 -22.51
C ARG A 146 -5.45 -18.06 -23.46
N ASN A 147 -6.56 -17.52 -22.95
CA ASN A 147 -7.72 -17.21 -23.77
C ASN A 147 -7.40 -16.17 -24.85
N MET A 148 -6.51 -15.20 -24.58
CA MET A 148 -6.06 -14.26 -25.61
C MET A 148 -5.25 -14.95 -26.71
N GLN A 149 -4.41 -15.94 -26.37
CA GLN A 149 -3.64 -16.71 -27.35
C GLN A 149 -4.51 -17.63 -28.21
N ASP A 150 -5.54 -18.25 -27.62
CA ASP A 150 -6.46 -19.15 -28.34
C ASP A 150 -7.40 -18.39 -29.31
N ASN A 151 -7.47 -17.06 -29.21
CA ASN A 151 -8.30 -16.17 -30.04
C ASN A 151 -7.52 -15.41 -31.13
N ILE A 152 -6.24 -15.74 -31.36
CA ILE A 152 -5.37 -15.20 -32.43
C ILE A 152 -5.17 -16.28 -33.50
#